data_AF-A0A6L3Z004-F1
#
_entry.id   AF-A0A6L3Z004-F1
#
_cell.length_a   1.000
_cell.length_b   1.000
_cell.length_c   1.000
_cell.angle_alpha   90.00
_cell.angle_beta   90.00
_cell.angle_gamma   90.00
#
_symmetry.space_group_name_H-M   'P 1'
#
loop_
_entity.id
_entity.type
_entity.pdbx_description
1 polymer ?
#
loop_
_entity_poly.entity_id
_entity_poly.type
_entity_poly.pdbx_seq_one_letter_code
_entity_poly.pdbx_strand_id
1 'polypeptide(L)'
;MRKLSMVRGGAVFKKSVQIIAALSIAAVANSPAWANLTFSADETPGGLRFILVSGDFEYQQDLSPFQTMIRERNPLFILFDSPGGNPSKAMELGRIVRAHGLATFQTKGLECASACALAFFGGKIRYAAPGAIGVHKSSFSDTARMTVDDAVSAIQHMTAETIAYMTEMGVDPALLRLSLQYDSDDIRYLSKSEMEAYRVITSTQDDPPSMPSAQTVGPGMANPKVPEKSKALPDYRIAASDPRFQIPVARTGRVRHPKTKEFLRSGESQDSPKIVEVHNGNPVKILAVGDRWYRVEVIGRVGYLHHNWVKVDQFVSSGFENRYIQIASFDNYHEAEQYVQSSPIRLAVYFASNSWFAITLPEAYSPARASELLKVLKKQHRVPEDAFMTVGNTYVKRVCCE
;
A
#
# COMPACT_ATOMS: atom_id res chain seq x y z
N MET A 1 -31.53 42.45 83.12
CA MET A 1 -31.01 41.50 84.15
C MET A 1 -31.62 40.13 83.92
N ARG A 2 -30.78 39.08 83.85
CA ARG A 2 -31.10 37.62 83.90
C ARG A 2 -31.95 37.02 82.76
N LYS A 3 -31.94 35.72 82.47
CA LYS A 3 -30.93 34.65 82.25
C LYS A 3 -31.77 33.41 81.81
N LEU A 4 -31.17 32.44 81.09
CA LEU A 4 -31.65 31.05 80.82
C LEU A 4 -32.86 30.89 79.87
N SER A 5 -33.10 29.76 79.18
CA SER A 5 -32.35 28.57 78.73
C SER A 5 -33.33 27.71 77.91
N MET A 6 -32.92 27.29 76.72
CA MET A 6 -33.10 25.97 76.05
C MET A 6 -34.32 25.07 76.38
N VAL A 7 -35.10 24.65 75.35
CA VAL A 7 -35.53 23.23 75.08
C VAL A 7 -35.84 23.04 73.57
N ARG A 8 -35.51 21.85 73.07
CA ARG A 8 -35.48 21.29 71.70
C ARG A 8 -36.84 21.02 71.04
N GLY A 9 -36.85 21.06 69.69
CA GLY A 9 -37.03 19.84 68.87
C GLY A 9 -38.33 19.67 68.09
N GLY A 10 -38.19 19.45 66.77
CA GLY A 10 -39.12 18.62 65.98
C GLY A 10 -39.68 19.25 64.70
N ALA A 11 -38.94 19.13 63.58
CA ALA A 11 -39.52 19.24 62.24
C ALA A 11 -39.27 17.92 61.51
N VAL A 12 -40.33 17.15 61.23
CA VAL A 12 -40.26 15.88 60.50
C VAL A 12 -40.58 16.13 59.03
N PHE A 13 -39.62 15.70 58.21
CA PHE A 13 -39.52 15.78 56.75
C PHE A 13 -40.56 14.87 56.05
N LYS A 14 -41.15 15.36 54.96
CA LYS A 14 -42.03 14.57 54.06
C LYS A 14 -41.22 13.50 53.34
N LYS A 15 -41.79 12.28 53.29
CA LYS A 15 -41.26 11.11 52.57
C LYS A 15 -41.30 11.35 51.06
N SER A 16 -40.14 11.25 50.40
CA SER A 16 -40.01 11.07 48.95
C SER A 16 -39.55 9.64 48.69
N VAL A 17 -40.41 8.83 48.08
CA VAL A 17 -40.08 7.47 47.63
C VAL A 17 -39.19 7.62 46.39
N GLN A 18 -37.90 7.24 46.51
CA GLN A 18 -37.02 7.07 45.35
C GLN A 18 -37.12 5.64 44.86
N ILE A 19 -37.68 5.47 43.67
CA ILE A 19 -37.61 4.22 42.89
C ILE A 19 -36.21 4.17 42.27
N ILE A 20 -35.39 3.21 42.71
CA ILE A 20 -34.09 2.92 42.10
C ILE A 20 -34.37 2.14 40.81
N ALA A 21 -34.36 2.82 39.66
CA ALA A 21 -34.29 2.18 38.36
C ALA A 21 -32.81 1.91 38.04
N ALA A 22 -32.36 0.69 38.28
CA ALA A 22 -31.10 0.20 37.76
C ALA A 22 -31.27 -0.05 36.25
N LEU A 23 -30.99 0.96 35.42
CA LEU A 23 -30.76 0.72 33.99
C LEU A 23 -29.30 0.34 33.80
N SER A 24 -29.08 -0.95 33.60
CA SER A 24 -27.84 -1.52 33.11
C SER A 24 -27.45 -0.83 31.81
N ILE A 25 -26.40 -0.01 31.84
CA ILE A 25 -25.70 0.41 30.62
C ILE A 25 -24.97 -0.83 30.13
N ALA A 26 -25.61 -1.58 29.23
CA ALA A 26 -24.90 -2.51 28.37
C ALA A 26 -23.96 -1.64 27.53
N ALA A 27 -22.67 -1.61 27.91
CA ALA A 27 -21.63 -1.09 27.05
C ALA A 27 -21.63 -1.97 25.80
N VAL A 28 -22.30 -1.51 24.74
CA VAL A 28 -22.10 -2.06 23.41
C VAL A 28 -20.68 -1.72 23.05
N ALA A 29 -19.79 -2.68 23.29
CA ALA A 29 -18.45 -2.66 22.73
C ALA A 29 -18.63 -2.77 21.21
N ASN A 30 -18.72 -1.61 20.53
CA ASN A 30 -18.44 -1.52 19.11
C ASN A 30 -16.94 -1.74 18.94
N SER A 31 -16.50 -2.99 19.08
CA SER A 31 -15.38 -3.47 18.30
C SER A 31 -15.75 -3.23 16.84
N PRO A 32 -14.92 -2.59 16.00
CA PRO A 32 -15.12 -2.73 14.58
C PRO A 32 -14.95 -4.23 14.31
N ALA A 33 -16.05 -4.94 14.11
CA ALA A 33 -16.02 -6.18 13.35
C ALA A 33 -15.54 -5.76 11.95
N TRP A 34 -14.42 -6.29 11.51
CA TRP A 34 -13.88 -6.00 10.18
C TRP A 34 -14.92 -6.55 9.21
N ALA A 35 -15.53 -5.67 8.41
CA ALA A 35 -16.79 -5.94 7.75
C ALA A 35 -16.58 -6.72 6.44
N ASN A 36 -17.43 -7.73 6.21
CA ASN A 36 -17.60 -8.47 4.96
C ASN A 36 -17.74 -7.53 3.76
N LEU A 37 -17.51 -8.04 2.54
CA LEU A 37 -17.73 -7.26 1.33
C LEU A 37 -19.17 -6.71 1.29
N THR A 38 -19.24 -5.41 1.02
CA THR A 38 -20.47 -4.68 0.73
C THR A 38 -20.43 -4.14 -0.68
N PHE A 39 -21.61 -4.00 -1.26
CA PHE A 39 -21.78 -3.52 -2.63
C PHE A 39 -22.75 -2.35 -2.60
N SER A 40 -22.35 -1.23 -3.20
CA SER A 40 -23.22 -0.07 -3.38
C SER A 40 -23.23 0.34 -4.84
N ALA A 41 -24.40 0.61 -5.39
CA ALA A 41 -24.56 1.11 -6.74
C ALA A 41 -24.83 2.61 -6.71
N ASP A 42 -24.19 3.35 -7.60
CA ASP A 42 -24.34 4.79 -7.72
C ASP A 42 -24.08 5.22 -9.18
N GLU A 43 -24.25 6.52 -9.45
CA GLU A 43 -24.15 7.10 -10.78
C GLU A 43 -23.27 8.35 -10.75
N THR A 44 -22.38 8.47 -11.72
CA THR A 44 -21.58 9.69 -11.90
C THR A 44 -22.46 10.85 -12.35
N PRO A 45 -22.04 12.12 -12.18
CA PRO A 45 -22.76 13.27 -12.71
C PRO A 45 -23.03 13.22 -14.23
N GLY A 46 -22.21 12.47 -14.97
CA GLY A 46 -22.37 12.23 -16.41
C GLY A 46 -23.29 11.05 -16.78
N GLY A 47 -23.96 10.44 -15.80
CA GLY A 47 -24.93 9.36 -16.02
C GLY A 47 -24.34 7.95 -16.09
N LEU A 48 -23.04 7.80 -15.86
CA LEU A 48 -22.39 6.48 -15.88
C LEU A 48 -22.63 5.77 -14.54
N ARG A 49 -23.29 4.62 -14.59
CA ARG A 49 -23.58 3.77 -13.42
C ARG A 49 -22.38 2.92 -13.05
N PHE A 50 -22.14 2.75 -11.76
CA PHE A 50 -21.06 1.91 -11.25
C PHE A 50 -21.49 1.16 -9.99
N ILE A 51 -20.71 0.15 -9.63
CA ILE A 51 -20.76 -0.48 -8.32
C ILE A 51 -19.44 -0.22 -7.60
N LEU A 52 -19.52 0.22 -6.35
CA LEU A 52 -18.39 0.25 -5.42
C LEU A 52 -18.42 -1.02 -4.57
N VAL A 53 -17.28 -1.73 -4.57
CA VAL A 53 -17.04 -2.91 -3.74
C VAL A 53 -16.17 -2.49 -2.57
N SER A 54 -16.66 -2.65 -1.34
CA SER A 54 -15.98 -2.18 -0.13
C SER A 54 -15.85 -3.26 0.94
N GLY A 55 -14.75 -3.26 1.68
CA GLY A 55 -14.51 -4.20 2.80
C GLY A 55 -13.53 -5.33 2.47
N ASP A 56 -13.50 -6.37 3.31
CA ASP A 56 -12.54 -7.48 3.22
C ASP A 56 -13.07 -8.68 2.43
N PHE A 57 -12.20 -9.35 1.68
CA PHE A 57 -12.52 -10.61 1.01
C PHE A 57 -12.47 -11.77 2.01
N GLU A 58 -13.59 -12.18 2.59
CA GLU A 58 -13.65 -13.34 3.49
C GLU A 58 -13.76 -14.68 2.75
N TYR A 59 -13.22 -15.77 3.34
CA TYR A 59 -13.28 -17.13 2.75
C TYR A 59 -14.68 -17.61 2.41
N GLN A 60 -15.69 -17.25 3.22
CA GLN A 60 -17.09 -17.67 3.06
C GLN A 60 -17.97 -16.60 2.42
N GLN A 61 -17.37 -15.58 1.81
CA GLN A 61 -18.11 -14.48 1.18
C GLN A 61 -19.09 -15.00 0.12
N ASP A 62 -20.36 -14.63 0.28
CA ASP A 62 -21.40 -14.81 -0.74
C ASP A 62 -21.35 -13.63 -1.73
N LEU A 63 -21.22 -13.96 -3.02
CA LEU A 63 -21.16 -13.00 -4.13
C LEU A 63 -22.49 -12.92 -4.91
N SER A 64 -23.53 -13.64 -4.48
CA SER A 64 -24.88 -13.56 -5.06
C SER A 64 -25.46 -12.14 -5.03
N PRO A 65 -25.30 -11.35 -3.94
CA PRO A 65 -25.77 -9.96 -3.90
C PRO A 65 -25.11 -9.07 -4.97
N PHE A 66 -23.80 -9.27 -5.23
CA PHE A 66 -23.07 -8.56 -6.27
C PHE A 66 -23.63 -8.87 -7.67
N GLN A 67 -23.84 -10.15 -7.98
CA GLN A 67 -24.43 -10.55 -9.26
C GLN A 67 -25.86 -10.02 -9.46
N THR A 68 -26.68 -10.04 -8.40
CA THR A 68 -28.01 -9.42 -8.42
C THR A 68 -27.93 -7.93 -8.71
N MET A 69 -27.01 -7.21 -8.06
CA MET A 69 -26.80 -5.79 -8.29
C MET A 69 -26.35 -5.47 -9.72
N ILE A 70 -25.47 -6.29 -10.32
CA ILE A 70 -25.09 -6.15 -11.73
C ILE A 70 -26.33 -6.25 -12.63
N ARG A 71 -27.20 -7.23 -12.41
CA ARG A 71 -28.42 -7.44 -13.22
C ARG A 71 -29.42 -6.29 -13.05
N GLU A 72 -29.65 -5.83 -11.83
CA GLU A 72 -30.65 -4.81 -11.52
C GLU A 72 -30.21 -3.39 -11.89
N ARG A 73 -28.93 -3.09 -11.72
CA ARG A 73 -28.39 -1.73 -11.86
C ARG A 73 -27.65 -1.53 -13.19
N ASN A 74 -27.28 -2.61 -13.88
CA ASN A 74 -26.58 -2.58 -15.16
C ASN A 74 -25.44 -1.54 -15.19
N PRO A 75 -24.43 -1.70 -14.29
CA PRO A 75 -23.30 -0.79 -14.19
C PRO A 75 -22.39 -0.91 -15.41
N LEU A 76 -21.60 0.13 -15.67
CA LEU A 76 -20.56 0.12 -16.70
C LEU A 76 -19.20 -0.27 -16.14
N PHE A 77 -18.92 0.08 -14.88
CA PHE A 77 -17.64 -0.19 -14.25
C PHE A 77 -17.76 -0.47 -12.75
N ILE A 78 -16.70 -1.05 -12.21
CA ILE A 78 -16.52 -1.35 -10.80
C ILE A 78 -15.40 -0.49 -10.21
N LEU A 79 -15.65 0.06 -9.02
CA LEU A 79 -14.65 0.67 -8.14
C LEU A 79 -14.40 -0.24 -6.95
N PHE A 80 -13.21 -0.16 -6.36
CA PHE A 80 -12.88 -0.89 -5.13
C PHE A 80 -12.40 0.05 -4.03
N ASP A 81 -12.85 -0.24 -2.81
CA ASP A 81 -12.35 0.32 -1.55
C ASP A 81 -12.12 -0.83 -0.55
N SER A 82 -11.04 -1.57 -0.78
CA SER A 82 -10.73 -2.82 -0.09
C SER A 82 -9.23 -2.96 0.17
N PRO A 83 -8.83 -3.30 1.42
CA PRO A 83 -7.44 -3.64 1.73
C PRO A 83 -7.06 -5.06 1.24
N GLY A 84 -8.03 -5.84 0.75
CA GLY A 84 -7.86 -7.20 0.25
C GLY A 84 -8.45 -8.27 1.16
N GLY A 85 -7.77 -9.41 1.31
CA GLY A 85 -8.27 -10.59 2.01
C GLY A 85 -7.95 -11.88 1.28
N ASN A 86 -8.94 -12.76 1.14
CA ASN A 86 -8.83 -14.07 0.51
C ASN A 86 -8.64 -13.98 -1.02
N PRO A 87 -7.51 -14.50 -1.56
CA PRO A 87 -7.23 -14.48 -2.99
C PRO A 87 -8.26 -15.22 -3.85
N SER A 88 -8.72 -16.40 -3.42
CA SER A 88 -9.70 -17.21 -4.19
C SER A 88 -11.01 -16.47 -4.40
N LYS A 89 -11.50 -15.78 -3.37
CA LYS A 89 -12.74 -15.00 -3.43
C LYS A 89 -12.60 -13.74 -4.25
N ALA A 90 -11.43 -13.11 -4.22
CA ALA A 90 -11.15 -12.00 -5.12
C ALA A 90 -11.08 -12.45 -6.60
N MET A 91 -10.46 -13.61 -6.87
CA MET A 91 -10.45 -14.20 -8.22
C MET A 91 -11.86 -14.60 -8.68
N GLU A 92 -12.70 -15.15 -7.79
CA GLU A 92 -14.11 -15.44 -8.08
C GLU A 92 -14.90 -14.18 -8.46
N LEU A 93 -14.78 -13.11 -7.66
CA LEU A 93 -15.39 -11.81 -7.97
C LEU A 93 -14.87 -11.26 -9.30
N GLY A 94 -13.57 -11.34 -9.54
CA GLY A 94 -12.96 -10.88 -10.78
C GLY A 94 -13.44 -11.65 -12.02
N ARG A 95 -13.67 -12.97 -11.92
CA ARG A 95 -14.29 -13.76 -13.00
C ARG A 95 -15.74 -13.32 -13.27
N ILE A 96 -16.51 -12.99 -12.23
CA ILE A 96 -17.86 -12.42 -12.40
C ILE A 96 -17.78 -11.09 -13.15
N VAL A 97 -16.88 -10.19 -12.75
CA VAL A 97 -16.64 -8.90 -13.43
C VAL A 97 -16.30 -9.12 -14.92
N ARG A 98 -15.39 -10.07 -15.22
CA ARG A 98 -14.98 -10.43 -16.59
C ARG A 98 -16.15 -10.96 -17.40
N ALA A 99 -16.93 -11.89 -16.85
CA ALA A 99 -18.06 -12.54 -17.51
C ALA A 99 -19.15 -11.54 -17.92
N HIS A 100 -19.34 -10.49 -17.12
CA HIS A 100 -20.27 -9.40 -17.42
C HIS A 100 -19.67 -8.29 -18.30
N GLY A 101 -18.40 -8.40 -18.71
CA GLY A 101 -17.74 -7.43 -19.60
C GLY A 101 -17.53 -6.05 -18.97
N LEU A 102 -17.56 -5.95 -17.65
CA LEU A 102 -17.48 -4.68 -16.93
C LEU A 102 -16.05 -4.13 -16.94
N ALA A 103 -15.93 -2.81 -16.93
CA ALA A 103 -14.64 -2.16 -16.71
C ALA A 103 -14.29 -2.12 -15.21
N THR A 104 -13.01 -2.04 -14.87
CA THR A 104 -12.57 -1.73 -13.51
C THR A 104 -11.81 -0.41 -13.52
N PHE A 105 -12.14 0.45 -12.56
CA PHE A 105 -11.57 1.78 -12.44
C PHE A 105 -11.06 1.97 -11.01
N GLN A 106 -9.81 2.38 -10.83
CA GLN A 106 -9.25 2.63 -9.51
C GLN A 106 -8.70 4.05 -9.40
N THR A 107 -9.07 4.74 -8.33
CA THR A 107 -8.57 6.09 -8.02
C THR A 107 -7.71 6.05 -6.77
N LYS A 108 -6.89 7.08 -6.55
CA LYS A 108 -6.10 7.22 -5.31
C LYS A 108 -6.93 7.48 -4.05
N GLY A 109 -8.19 7.87 -4.21
CA GLY A 109 -9.07 8.19 -3.09
C GLY A 109 -9.68 6.96 -2.41
N LEU A 110 -9.56 5.79 -3.05
CA LEU A 110 -10.09 4.51 -2.58
C LEU A 110 -8.95 3.49 -2.52
N GLU A 111 -9.02 2.58 -1.55
CA GLU A 111 -7.98 1.55 -1.38
C GLU A 111 -8.23 0.34 -2.28
N CYS A 112 -7.18 -0.18 -2.91
CA CYS A 112 -7.22 -1.52 -3.51
C CYS A 112 -5.85 -2.16 -3.41
N ALA A 113 -5.69 -3.00 -2.39
CA ALA A 113 -4.45 -3.68 -2.10
C ALA A 113 -4.61 -5.22 -2.05
N SER A 114 -3.50 -5.94 -2.18
CA SER A 114 -3.46 -7.39 -1.99
C SER A 114 -4.42 -8.14 -2.94
N ALA A 115 -5.25 -9.04 -2.40
CA ALA A 115 -6.30 -9.74 -3.12
C ALA A 115 -7.26 -8.81 -3.88
N CYS A 116 -7.51 -7.57 -3.43
CA CYS A 116 -8.32 -6.61 -4.20
C CYS A 116 -7.79 -6.42 -5.63
N ALA A 117 -6.45 -6.40 -5.80
CA ALA A 117 -5.84 -6.29 -7.12
C ALA A 117 -6.26 -7.45 -8.04
N LEU A 118 -6.39 -8.67 -7.50
CA LEU A 118 -6.87 -9.83 -8.26
C LEU A 118 -8.31 -9.61 -8.75
N ALA A 119 -9.21 -9.10 -7.91
CA ALA A 119 -10.56 -8.74 -8.33
C ALA A 119 -10.55 -7.65 -9.42
N PHE A 120 -9.72 -6.62 -9.25
CA PHE A 120 -9.53 -5.55 -10.22
C PHE A 120 -9.08 -6.06 -11.61
N PHE A 121 -8.25 -7.11 -11.66
CA PHE A 121 -7.81 -7.72 -12.93
C PHE A 121 -8.97 -8.31 -13.76
N GLY A 122 -10.12 -8.58 -13.13
CA GLY A 122 -11.34 -9.03 -13.79
C GLY A 122 -11.87 -8.09 -14.86
N GLY A 123 -11.56 -6.78 -14.79
CA GLY A 123 -12.09 -5.79 -15.72
C GLY A 123 -11.71 -6.03 -17.18
N LYS A 124 -12.70 -5.91 -18.08
CA LYS A 124 -12.48 -5.99 -19.53
C LYS A 124 -11.61 -4.83 -20.03
N ILE A 125 -11.89 -3.65 -19.50
CA ILE A 125 -11.08 -2.44 -19.62
C ILE A 125 -10.64 -2.10 -18.20
N ARG A 126 -9.34 -1.86 -17.99
CA ARG A 126 -8.77 -1.60 -16.67
C ARG A 126 -8.05 -0.27 -16.66
N TYR A 127 -8.53 0.64 -15.83
CA TYR A 127 -7.86 1.91 -15.58
C TYR A 127 -7.55 2.04 -14.09
N ALA A 128 -6.34 2.48 -13.78
CA ALA A 128 -5.95 2.82 -12.43
C ALA A 128 -5.09 4.07 -12.44
N ALA A 129 -5.36 5.00 -11.51
CA ALA A 129 -4.46 6.10 -11.26
C ALA A 129 -3.08 5.57 -10.80
N PRO A 130 -1.96 6.20 -11.17
CA PRO A 130 -0.63 5.75 -10.76
C PRO A 130 -0.55 5.60 -9.24
N GLY A 131 -0.13 4.45 -8.70
CA GLY A 131 -0.08 4.21 -7.26
C GLY A 131 -1.42 3.91 -6.59
N ALA A 132 -2.47 3.60 -7.36
CA ALA A 132 -3.79 3.24 -6.81
C ALA A 132 -3.98 1.72 -6.60
N ILE A 133 -3.05 0.89 -7.08
CA ILE A 133 -3.07 -0.57 -6.91
C ILE A 133 -1.89 -0.99 -6.05
N GLY A 134 -2.17 -1.60 -4.90
CA GLY A 134 -1.18 -2.15 -3.98
C GLY A 134 -1.01 -3.66 -4.16
N VAL A 135 0.24 -4.12 -4.22
CA VAL A 135 0.59 -5.55 -4.25
C VAL A 135 1.53 -5.90 -3.12
N HIS A 136 1.38 -7.11 -2.59
CA HIS A 136 2.28 -7.73 -1.61
C HIS A 136 1.99 -9.23 -1.55
N LYS A 137 2.74 -10.02 -0.78
CA LYS A 137 2.50 -11.45 -0.62
C LYS A 137 1.11 -11.62 0.00
N SER A 138 0.20 -12.24 -0.73
CA SER A 138 -1.12 -12.56 -0.20
C SER A 138 -0.99 -13.78 0.72
N SER A 139 -1.80 -13.82 1.79
CA SER A 139 -1.91 -15.04 2.59
C SER A 139 -2.69 -16.07 1.77
N PHE A 140 -1.98 -17.08 1.25
CA PHE A 140 -2.54 -18.06 0.32
C PHE A 140 -3.36 -19.17 1.01
N SER A 141 -3.43 -19.19 2.35
CA SER A 141 -4.29 -20.08 3.14
C SER A 141 -4.25 -19.72 4.63
N ASP A 142 -5.29 -20.09 5.38
CA ASP A 142 -5.23 -20.18 6.86
C ASP A 142 -4.50 -21.47 7.23
N THR A 143 -3.17 -21.43 7.15
CA THR A 143 -2.31 -22.60 7.44
C THR A 143 -2.16 -22.89 8.93
N ALA A 144 -2.82 -22.12 9.82
CA ALA A 144 -2.61 -22.17 11.27
C ALA A 144 -2.97 -23.53 11.90
N ARG A 145 -3.72 -24.38 11.20
CA ARG A 145 -4.12 -25.73 11.64
C ARG A 145 -3.67 -26.86 10.73
N MET A 146 -2.80 -26.58 9.75
CA MET A 146 -2.36 -27.55 8.75
C MET A 146 -1.02 -28.18 9.15
N THR A 147 -0.76 -29.40 8.67
CA THR A 147 0.60 -29.93 8.71
C THR A 147 1.50 -29.12 7.76
N VAL A 148 2.82 -29.20 7.95
CA VAL A 148 3.76 -28.47 7.07
C VAL A 148 3.59 -28.89 5.61
N ASP A 149 3.42 -30.19 5.35
CA ASP A 149 3.26 -30.72 3.99
C ASP A 149 1.94 -30.25 3.36
N ASP A 150 0.84 -30.25 4.12
CA ASP A 150 -0.45 -29.76 3.65
C ASP A 150 -0.41 -28.24 3.39
N ALA A 151 0.28 -27.48 4.25
CA ALA A 151 0.44 -26.03 4.09
C ALA A 151 1.27 -25.69 2.85
N VAL A 152 2.37 -26.40 2.61
CA VAL A 152 3.20 -26.25 1.41
C VAL A 152 2.38 -26.58 0.16
N SER A 153 1.63 -27.68 0.17
CA SER A 153 0.76 -28.07 -0.94
C SER A 153 -0.31 -27.01 -1.23
N ALA A 154 -0.95 -26.47 -0.19
CA ALA A 154 -1.95 -25.41 -0.34
C ALA A 154 -1.36 -24.11 -0.93
N ILE A 155 -0.17 -23.70 -0.47
CA ILE A 155 0.54 -22.52 -1.01
C ILE A 155 0.90 -22.74 -2.48
N GLN A 156 1.44 -23.91 -2.83
CA GLN A 156 1.81 -24.25 -4.20
C GLN A 156 0.58 -24.24 -5.12
N HIS A 157 -0.52 -24.86 -4.67
CA HIS A 157 -1.78 -24.88 -5.40
C HIS A 157 -2.32 -23.47 -5.65
N MET A 158 -2.41 -22.64 -4.59
CA MET A 158 -2.91 -21.27 -4.71
C MET A 158 -2.01 -20.38 -5.55
N THR A 159 -0.69 -20.57 -5.47
CA THR A 159 0.28 -19.87 -6.33
C THR A 159 0.02 -20.20 -7.80
N ALA A 160 -0.18 -21.49 -8.12
CA ALA A 160 -0.52 -21.92 -9.47
C ALA A 160 -1.87 -21.37 -9.94
N GLU A 161 -2.89 -21.36 -9.08
CA GLU A 161 -4.19 -20.75 -9.40
C GLU A 161 -4.07 -19.25 -9.66
N THR A 162 -3.26 -18.53 -8.87
CA THR A 162 -3.04 -17.09 -9.04
C THR A 162 -2.32 -16.79 -10.35
N ILE A 163 -1.30 -17.58 -10.72
CA ILE A 163 -0.61 -17.46 -12.01
C ILE A 163 -1.58 -17.73 -13.17
N ALA A 164 -2.39 -18.79 -13.05
CA ALA A 164 -3.39 -19.14 -14.04
C ALA A 164 -4.42 -18.01 -14.21
N TYR A 165 -4.93 -17.47 -13.11
CA TYR A 165 -5.88 -16.36 -13.11
C TYR A 165 -5.29 -15.05 -13.67
N MET A 166 -4.06 -14.70 -13.29
CA MET A 166 -3.38 -13.54 -13.88
C MET A 166 -3.26 -13.68 -15.39
N THR A 167 -2.88 -14.87 -15.86
CA THR A 167 -2.81 -15.19 -17.29
C THR A 167 -4.20 -15.13 -17.95
N GLU A 168 -5.23 -15.70 -17.32
CA GLU A 168 -6.64 -15.67 -17.74
C GLU A 168 -7.14 -14.23 -17.92
N MET A 169 -6.74 -13.33 -17.02
CA MET A 169 -7.08 -11.91 -17.07
C MET A 169 -6.15 -11.08 -17.95
N GLY A 170 -5.13 -11.66 -18.59
CA GLY A 170 -4.18 -10.93 -19.44
C GLY A 170 -3.21 -10.02 -18.66
N VAL A 171 -3.00 -10.30 -17.37
CA VAL A 171 -1.93 -9.70 -16.54
C VAL A 171 -0.67 -10.55 -16.67
N ASP A 172 0.50 -9.94 -16.66
CA ASP A 172 1.77 -10.68 -16.65
C ASP A 172 2.00 -11.36 -15.29
N PRO A 173 2.13 -12.70 -15.22
CA PRO A 173 2.39 -13.41 -13.96
C PRO A 173 3.71 -13.01 -13.28
N ALA A 174 4.64 -12.35 -13.97
CA ALA A 174 5.81 -11.76 -13.34
C ALA A 174 5.45 -10.73 -12.23
N LEU A 175 4.23 -10.18 -12.26
CA LEU A 175 3.72 -9.35 -11.18
C LEU A 175 3.61 -10.12 -9.86
N LEU A 176 3.28 -11.41 -9.89
CA LEU A 176 3.23 -12.23 -8.69
C LEU A 176 4.59 -12.31 -8.03
N ARG A 177 5.67 -12.46 -8.83
CA ARG A 177 7.05 -12.42 -8.32
C ARG A 177 7.36 -11.08 -7.63
N LEU A 178 6.87 -9.96 -8.17
CA LEU A 178 7.01 -8.66 -7.51
C LEU A 178 6.23 -8.65 -6.19
N SER A 179 4.98 -9.10 -6.21
CA SER A 179 4.11 -9.20 -5.02
C SER A 179 4.77 -9.99 -3.90
N LEU A 180 5.35 -11.15 -4.21
CA LEU A 180 5.97 -12.07 -3.26
C LEU A 180 7.24 -11.50 -2.58
N GLN A 181 7.84 -10.43 -3.11
CA GLN A 181 9.01 -9.77 -2.50
C GLN A 181 8.63 -8.85 -1.33
N TYR A 182 7.36 -8.53 -1.17
CA TYR A 182 6.86 -7.64 -0.12
C TYR A 182 5.95 -8.43 0.82
N ASP A 183 6.13 -8.35 2.14
CA ASP A 183 5.20 -9.06 3.03
C ASP A 183 3.87 -8.31 3.20
N SER A 184 2.92 -8.91 3.93
CA SER A 184 1.56 -8.41 4.10
C SER A 184 1.43 -7.02 4.73
N ASP A 185 2.48 -6.52 5.35
CA ASP A 185 2.57 -5.22 6.00
C ASP A 185 3.32 -4.15 5.19
N ASP A 186 3.88 -4.48 4.03
CA ASP A 186 4.66 -3.58 3.19
C ASP A 186 4.05 -3.50 1.79
N ILE A 187 2.93 -2.79 1.69
CA ILE A 187 2.18 -2.69 0.44
C ILE A 187 2.99 -1.90 -0.59
N ARG A 188 3.37 -2.57 -1.68
CA ARG A 188 3.98 -1.91 -2.84
C ARG A 188 2.90 -1.41 -3.78
N TYR A 189 2.72 -0.08 -3.81
CA TYR A 189 1.80 0.56 -4.75
C TYR A 189 2.45 0.75 -6.12
N LEU A 190 1.88 0.17 -7.17
CA LEU A 190 2.44 0.11 -8.52
C LEU A 190 2.46 1.48 -9.21
N SER A 191 3.55 1.80 -9.89
CA SER A 191 3.59 2.96 -10.78
C SER A 191 2.80 2.71 -12.07
N LYS A 192 2.57 3.76 -12.87
CA LYS A 192 1.90 3.58 -14.17
C LYS A 192 2.73 2.70 -15.10
N SER A 193 4.05 2.92 -15.19
CA SER A 193 4.95 2.14 -16.02
C SER A 193 4.99 0.67 -15.60
N GLU A 194 4.95 0.38 -14.31
CA GLU A 194 4.82 -0.98 -13.79
C GLU A 194 3.45 -1.58 -14.14
N MET A 195 2.38 -0.81 -13.97
CA MET A 195 1.05 -1.27 -14.36
C MET A 195 0.93 -1.55 -15.86
N GLU A 196 1.63 -0.81 -16.72
CA GLU A 196 1.72 -1.08 -18.15
C GLU A 196 2.59 -2.31 -18.44
N ALA A 197 3.78 -2.37 -17.85
CA ALA A 197 4.74 -3.47 -18.03
C ALA A 197 4.15 -4.82 -17.60
N TYR A 198 3.46 -4.85 -16.46
CA TYR A 198 2.77 -6.04 -15.97
C TYR A 198 1.35 -6.19 -16.51
N ARG A 199 0.89 -5.30 -17.40
CA ARG A 199 -0.46 -5.30 -17.99
C ARG A 199 -1.60 -5.27 -16.97
N VAL A 200 -1.38 -4.64 -15.81
CA VAL A 200 -2.42 -4.36 -14.80
C VAL A 200 -3.48 -3.41 -15.35
N ILE A 201 -3.06 -2.38 -16.09
CA ILE A 201 -3.98 -1.52 -16.84
C ILE A 201 -4.02 -1.95 -18.30
N THR A 202 -5.16 -1.77 -18.95
CA THR A 202 -5.29 -2.04 -20.39
C THR A 202 -4.66 -0.88 -21.16
N SER A 203 -3.68 -1.17 -22.00
CA SER A 203 -3.13 -0.18 -22.94
C SER A 203 -4.22 0.17 -23.95
N THR A 204 -4.34 1.45 -24.32
CA THR A 204 -5.32 1.95 -25.30
C THR A 204 -5.02 1.50 -26.74
N GLN A 205 -4.31 0.39 -26.94
CA GLN A 205 -4.02 -0.22 -28.25
C GLN A 205 -4.90 -1.43 -28.58
N ASP A 206 -5.74 -1.88 -27.65
CA ASP A 206 -6.81 -2.84 -27.94
C ASP A 206 -8.12 -2.06 -28.15
N ASP A 207 -8.34 -1.60 -29.39
CA ASP A 207 -9.47 -0.77 -29.83
C ASP A 207 -10.86 -1.37 -29.47
N PRO A 208 -11.83 -0.55 -29.00
CA PRO A 208 -13.25 -0.74 -29.31
C PRO A 208 -13.49 -0.49 -30.82
N PRO A 209 -14.57 -1.05 -31.43
CA PRO A 209 -14.76 -1.04 -32.88
C PRO A 209 -14.69 0.37 -33.47
N SER A 210 -13.83 0.52 -34.48
CA SER A 210 -13.45 1.75 -35.15
C SER A 210 -14.64 2.48 -35.78
N MET A 211 -14.70 3.80 -35.62
CA MET A 211 -15.37 4.71 -36.55
C MET A 211 -14.30 5.25 -37.53
N PRO A 212 -14.61 5.39 -38.83
CA PRO A 212 -13.58 5.57 -39.86
C PRO A 212 -13.15 7.03 -40.04
N SER A 213 -11.90 7.17 -40.54
CA SER A 213 -11.31 8.31 -41.27
C SER A 213 -10.03 8.81 -40.57
N ALA A 214 -8.90 9.10 -41.21
CA ALA A 214 -8.47 9.01 -42.60
C ALA A 214 -6.95 8.82 -42.61
N GLN A 215 -6.47 8.24 -43.71
CA GLN A 215 -5.06 8.07 -44.02
C GLN A 215 -4.31 9.41 -44.00
N THR A 216 -3.12 9.43 -43.38
CA THR A 216 -1.96 10.13 -43.94
C THR A 216 -0.68 9.44 -43.46
N VAL A 217 0.07 8.95 -44.44
CA VAL A 217 1.37 8.30 -44.28
C VAL A 217 2.46 9.38 -44.30
N GLY A 218 3.37 9.35 -43.33
CA GLY A 218 4.59 10.16 -43.29
C GLY A 218 5.76 9.36 -42.68
N PRO A 219 7.00 9.52 -43.17
CA PRO A 219 8.01 8.46 -43.14
C PRO A 219 8.87 8.44 -41.87
N GLY A 220 9.47 7.26 -41.64
CA GLY A 220 10.14 6.83 -40.42
C GLY A 220 11.27 7.70 -39.86
N MET A 221 11.31 7.76 -38.53
CA MET A 221 12.55 7.83 -37.76
C MET A 221 12.67 6.54 -36.96
N ALA A 222 13.78 5.84 -37.17
CA ALA A 222 14.09 4.56 -36.55
C ALA A 222 14.22 4.71 -35.03
N ASN A 223 13.41 3.97 -34.29
CA ASN A 223 13.60 3.77 -32.86
C ASN A 223 14.75 2.77 -32.65
N PRO A 224 15.65 2.96 -31.68
CA PRO A 224 16.67 1.96 -31.36
C PRO A 224 16.00 0.64 -30.97
N LYS A 225 16.43 -0.44 -31.63
CA LYS A 225 15.97 -1.80 -31.36
C LYS A 225 16.20 -2.16 -29.90
N VAL A 226 15.14 -2.63 -29.24
CA VAL A 226 15.23 -3.41 -28.00
C VAL A 226 16.05 -4.66 -28.30
N PRO A 227 17.14 -4.96 -27.57
CA PRO A 227 17.89 -6.19 -27.79
C PRO A 227 17.03 -7.42 -27.46
N GLU A 228 17.06 -8.38 -28.38
CA GLU A 228 16.51 -9.72 -28.21
C GLU A 228 17.16 -10.50 -27.07
N LYS A 229 16.37 -11.44 -26.56
CA LYS A 229 16.53 -12.35 -25.42
C LYS A 229 17.95 -12.86 -25.10
N SER A 230 18.17 -12.95 -23.78
CA SER A 230 18.86 -14.03 -23.05
C SER A 230 20.38 -14.18 -23.23
N LYS A 231 21.12 -13.53 -22.33
CA LYS A 231 22.22 -14.18 -21.61
C LYS A 231 21.80 -14.30 -20.15
N ALA A 232 22.08 -15.44 -19.53
CA ALA A 232 22.00 -15.58 -18.08
C ALA A 232 22.71 -14.38 -17.45
N LEU A 233 21.98 -13.61 -16.64
CA LEU A 233 22.48 -12.40 -16.02
C LEU A 233 23.63 -12.80 -15.07
N PRO A 234 24.81 -12.15 -15.14
CA PRO A 234 25.88 -12.40 -14.18
C PRO A 234 25.43 -12.16 -12.73
N ASP A 235 26.18 -12.66 -11.75
CA ASP A 235 25.96 -12.64 -10.29
C ASP A 235 25.89 -11.23 -9.63
N TYR A 236 25.39 -10.20 -10.32
CA TYR A 236 25.24 -8.84 -9.79
C TYR A 236 23.99 -8.66 -8.90
N ARG A 237 23.24 -9.73 -8.64
CA ARG A 237 22.12 -9.69 -7.70
C ARG A 237 22.67 -9.67 -6.28
N ILE A 238 22.45 -8.54 -5.63
CA ILE A 238 22.72 -8.23 -4.22
C ILE A 238 24.15 -7.75 -3.95
N ALA A 239 24.18 -6.51 -3.47
CA ALA A 239 25.27 -5.76 -2.88
C ALA A 239 25.95 -6.42 -1.64
N ALA A 240 25.79 -7.72 -1.41
CA ALA A 240 26.14 -8.37 -0.15
C ALA A 240 27.66 -8.43 0.12
N SER A 241 28.50 -8.24 -0.91
CA SER A 241 29.96 -8.31 -0.79
C SER A 241 30.70 -7.02 -1.14
N ASP A 242 30.01 -5.98 -1.59
CA ASP A 242 30.66 -4.71 -1.94
C ASP A 242 30.77 -3.81 -0.69
N PRO A 243 31.99 -3.45 -0.25
CA PRO A 243 32.19 -2.57 0.90
C PRO A 243 31.47 -1.22 0.77
N ARG A 244 31.22 -0.76 -0.47
CA ARG A 244 30.45 0.45 -0.75
C ARG A 244 29.00 0.36 -0.32
N PHE A 245 28.44 -0.83 -0.05
CA PHE A 245 27.03 -1.03 0.25
C PHE A 245 26.77 -1.70 1.61
N GLN A 246 27.65 -1.45 2.57
CA GLN A 246 27.41 -1.86 3.96
C GLN A 246 26.34 -0.98 4.63
N ILE A 247 25.42 -1.63 5.36
CA ILE A 247 24.39 -1.01 6.20
C ILE A 247 24.94 -0.88 7.64
N PRO A 248 25.09 0.35 8.17
CA PRO A 248 25.47 0.54 9.57
C PRO A 248 24.42 -0.06 10.50
N VAL A 249 24.87 -0.59 11.64
CA VAL A 249 23.97 -1.12 12.67
C VAL A 249 23.08 0.01 13.21
N ALA A 250 21.78 -0.11 13.04
CA ALA A 250 20.80 0.83 13.56
C ALA A 250 20.70 0.71 15.09
N ARG A 251 20.90 1.81 15.82
CA ARG A 251 20.90 1.84 17.29
C ARG A 251 19.89 2.80 17.87
N THR A 252 19.69 3.92 17.19
CA THR A 252 18.79 4.99 17.64
C THR A 252 18.09 5.61 16.45
N GLY A 253 16.99 6.27 16.73
CA GLY A 253 16.27 7.04 15.73
C GLY A 253 15.11 7.80 16.32
N ARG A 254 14.20 8.21 15.44
CA ARG A 254 12.95 8.87 15.80
C ARG A 254 11.81 8.29 14.99
N VAL A 255 10.63 8.20 15.61
CA VAL A 255 9.41 7.86 14.88
C VAL A 255 9.19 8.90 13.78
N ARG A 256 8.92 8.47 12.56
CA ARG A 256 8.62 9.36 11.42
C ARG A 256 7.66 8.68 10.46
N HIS A 257 6.39 9.03 10.57
CA HIS A 257 5.29 8.50 9.80
C HIS A 257 4.56 9.63 9.04
N PRO A 258 4.05 9.41 7.82
CA PRO A 258 3.32 10.43 7.04
C PRO A 258 2.07 10.96 7.75
N LYS A 259 1.35 10.13 8.49
CA LYS A 259 0.15 10.51 9.27
C LYS A 259 0.48 11.03 10.67
N THR A 260 1.72 11.47 10.90
CA THR A 260 2.27 12.01 12.17
C THR A 260 2.24 11.09 13.39
N LYS A 261 1.59 9.93 13.28
CA LYS A 261 1.48 8.90 14.33
C LYS A 261 1.52 7.49 13.75
N GLU A 262 1.85 6.53 14.60
CA GLU A 262 1.85 5.08 14.35
C GLU A 262 1.59 4.33 15.67
N PHE A 263 1.28 3.04 15.64
CA PHE A 263 1.20 2.19 16.83
C PHE A 263 2.43 1.30 16.97
N LEU A 264 3.01 1.30 18.17
CA LEU A 264 3.94 0.26 18.59
C LEU A 264 3.20 -1.08 18.63
N ARG A 265 3.73 -2.10 17.95
CA ARG A 265 3.10 -3.42 17.82
C ARG A 265 3.74 -4.46 18.74
N SER A 266 2.99 -5.50 19.10
CA SER A 266 3.51 -6.62 19.90
C SER A 266 4.32 -7.64 19.11
N GLY A 267 4.26 -7.61 17.77
CA GLY A 267 4.98 -8.50 16.87
C GLY A 267 5.38 -7.80 15.57
N GLU A 268 6.17 -8.49 14.75
CA GLU A 268 6.68 -8.04 13.44
C GLU A 268 5.61 -8.18 12.35
N SER A 269 4.43 -7.60 12.58
CA SER A 269 3.32 -7.55 11.63
C SER A 269 2.37 -6.40 11.96
N GLN A 270 1.80 -5.76 10.94
CA GLN A 270 0.78 -4.72 11.10
C GLN A 270 -0.54 -5.23 11.69
N ASP A 271 -0.78 -6.54 11.63
CA ASP A 271 -1.95 -7.17 12.23
C ASP A 271 -1.75 -7.50 13.70
N SER A 272 -0.50 -7.40 14.19
CA SER A 272 -0.20 -7.62 15.60
C SER A 272 -0.94 -6.61 16.49
N PRO A 273 -1.34 -7.02 17.72
CA PRO A 273 -1.93 -6.13 18.70
C PRO A 273 -1.17 -4.80 18.87
N LYS A 274 -1.94 -3.71 18.96
CA LYS A 274 -1.43 -2.36 19.21
C LYS A 274 -1.12 -2.22 20.71
N ILE A 275 0.12 -1.88 21.04
CA ILE A 275 0.56 -1.63 22.42
C ILE A 275 0.26 -0.20 22.83
N VAL A 276 0.77 0.77 22.05
CA VAL A 276 0.66 2.20 22.36
C VAL A 276 0.83 3.04 21.10
N GLU A 277 0.11 4.16 21.02
CA GLU A 277 0.28 5.16 19.94
C GLU A 277 1.57 5.97 20.17
N VAL A 278 2.36 6.14 19.12
CA VAL A 278 3.61 6.91 19.10
C VAL A 278 3.52 8.00 18.03
N HIS A 279 4.20 9.12 18.26
CA HIS A 279 4.13 10.32 17.43
C HIS A 279 5.48 10.66 16.80
N ASN A 280 5.44 11.36 15.67
CA ASN A 280 6.65 11.85 15.02
C ASN A 280 7.58 12.58 15.99
N GLY A 281 8.87 12.28 15.90
CA GLY A 281 9.90 12.87 16.75
C GLY A 281 10.09 12.17 18.10
N ASN A 282 9.19 11.27 18.52
CA ASN A 282 9.41 10.41 19.68
C ASN A 282 10.74 9.65 19.51
N PRO A 283 11.65 9.71 20.50
CA PRO A 283 12.94 9.04 20.42
C PRO A 283 12.76 7.53 20.48
N VAL A 284 13.51 6.83 19.64
CA VAL A 284 13.47 5.38 19.49
C VAL A 284 14.85 4.83 19.81
N LYS A 285 14.91 3.88 20.74
CA LYS A 285 16.08 3.04 20.95
C LYS A 285 15.85 1.72 20.22
N ILE A 286 16.73 1.40 19.28
CA ILE A 286 16.62 0.19 18.46
C ILE A 286 17.38 -0.92 19.19
N LEU A 287 16.64 -1.95 19.61
CA LEU A 287 17.14 -3.07 20.41
C LEU A 287 17.56 -4.25 19.52
N ALA A 288 16.86 -4.45 18.40
CA ALA A 288 17.21 -5.44 17.38
C ALA A 288 16.71 -4.98 16.01
N VAL A 289 17.39 -5.42 14.96
CA VAL A 289 17.02 -5.22 13.56
C VAL A 289 16.53 -6.58 13.03
N GLY A 290 15.22 -6.67 12.79
CA GLY A 290 14.63 -7.79 12.06
C GLY A 290 14.73 -7.56 10.56
N ASP A 291 14.01 -8.36 9.78
CA ASP A 291 14.04 -8.23 8.32
C ASP A 291 13.45 -6.89 7.84
N ARG A 292 12.24 -6.57 8.32
CA ARG A 292 11.51 -5.33 7.96
C ARG A 292 10.99 -4.53 9.16
N TRP A 293 11.31 -5.00 10.38
CA TRP A 293 10.90 -4.41 11.64
C TRP A 293 12.07 -4.15 12.57
N TYR A 294 12.01 -3.02 13.25
CA TYR A 294 12.86 -2.78 14.41
C TYR A 294 12.13 -3.24 15.66
N ARG A 295 12.81 -4.05 16.48
CA ARG A 295 12.43 -4.18 17.89
C ARG A 295 12.94 -2.95 18.61
N VAL A 296 12.05 -2.18 19.20
CA VAL A 296 12.36 -0.86 19.73
C VAL A 296 11.86 -0.68 21.15
N GLU A 297 12.52 0.22 21.87
CA GLU A 297 11.98 0.87 23.05
C GLU A 297 11.62 2.32 22.69
N VAL A 298 10.35 2.67 22.90
CA VAL A 298 9.81 4.01 22.66
C VAL A 298 8.78 4.32 23.74
N ILE A 299 8.81 5.54 24.28
CA ILE A 299 7.92 5.98 25.38
C ILE A 299 7.83 4.99 26.57
N GLY A 300 8.96 4.34 26.90
CA GLY A 300 9.05 3.36 28.00
C GLY A 300 8.39 2.01 27.73
N ARG A 301 7.99 1.72 26.48
CA ARG A 301 7.42 0.43 26.06
C ARG A 301 8.30 -0.22 25.02
N VAL A 302 8.38 -1.55 25.09
CA VAL A 302 9.10 -2.37 24.11
C VAL A 302 8.09 -3.01 23.16
N GLY A 303 8.38 -2.96 21.87
CA GLY A 303 7.57 -3.57 20.82
C GLY A 303 8.26 -3.43 19.47
N TYR A 304 7.47 -3.41 18.41
CA TYR A 304 7.96 -3.40 17.04
C TYR A 304 7.43 -2.20 16.26
N LEU A 305 8.30 -1.56 15.48
CA LEU A 305 7.97 -0.55 14.50
C LEU A 305 8.57 -0.93 13.14
N HIS A 306 7.79 -0.77 12.06
CA HIS A 306 8.25 -1.08 10.71
C HIS A 306 9.42 -0.17 10.30
N HIS A 307 10.35 -0.67 9.48
CA HIS A 307 11.53 0.09 9.03
C HIS A 307 11.16 1.42 8.37
N ASN A 308 10.04 1.46 7.64
CA ASN A 308 9.53 2.68 7.01
C ASN A 308 9.17 3.78 8.00
N TRP A 309 8.97 3.48 9.29
CA TRP A 309 8.45 4.41 10.30
C TRP A 309 9.46 4.89 11.33
N VAL A 310 10.73 4.49 11.18
CA VAL A 310 11.81 4.94 12.05
C VAL A 310 12.87 5.64 11.20
N LYS A 311 13.10 6.92 11.48
CA LYS A 311 14.26 7.65 10.96
C LYS A 311 15.46 7.27 11.81
N VAL A 312 16.29 6.38 11.29
CA VAL A 312 17.52 5.90 11.94
C VAL A 312 18.59 6.98 11.93
N ASP A 313 19.23 7.25 13.07
CA ASP A 313 20.24 8.31 13.21
C ASP A 313 21.56 7.94 12.52
N GLN A 314 21.84 6.64 12.38
CA GLN A 314 23.05 6.13 11.71
C GLN A 314 22.95 6.14 10.17
N PHE A 315 21.79 6.48 9.62
CA PHE A 315 21.54 6.57 8.18
C PHE A 315 21.68 8.02 7.69
N VAL A 316 21.34 8.30 6.43
CA VAL A 316 21.51 9.66 5.87
C VAL A 316 20.78 10.70 6.73
N SER A 317 21.46 11.78 7.09
CA SER A 317 20.84 12.89 7.79
C SER A 317 20.26 13.89 6.81
N SER A 318 19.00 14.25 7.01
CA SER A 318 18.33 15.37 6.34
C SER A 318 17.42 16.05 7.37
N GLY A 319 16.98 17.27 7.09
CA GLY A 319 15.95 17.91 7.93
C GLY A 319 14.78 16.95 8.16
N PHE A 320 14.34 16.82 9.42
CA PHE A 320 13.36 15.80 9.82
C PHE A 320 12.05 15.93 9.01
N GLU A 321 11.64 17.16 8.71
CA GLU A 321 10.48 17.46 7.88
C GLU A 321 10.75 17.47 6.38
N ASN A 322 12.01 17.35 5.95
CA ASN A 322 12.32 17.41 4.52
C ASN A 322 11.82 16.15 3.81
N ARG A 323 11.62 16.28 2.50
CA ARG A 323 11.15 15.25 1.59
C ARG A 323 12.14 15.09 0.46
N TYR A 324 12.47 13.84 0.16
CA TYR A 324 13.13 13.48 -1.08
C TYR A 324 12.09 13.41 -2.19
N ILE A 325 12.49 13.74 -3.41
CA ILE A 325 11.72 13.44 -4.61
C ILE A 325 12.37 12.21 -5.23
N GLN A 326 11.76 11.04 -5.04
CA GLN A 326 12.21 9.78 -5.62
C GLN A 326 11.62 9.63 -7.02
N ILE A 327 12.47 9.24 -7.96
CA ILE A 327 12.19 9.18 -9.40
C ILE A 327 12.13 7.74 -9.89
N ALA A 328 13.03 6.89 -9.38
CA ALA A 328 13.10 5.48 -9.74
C ALA A 328 13.71 4.67 -8.61
N SER A 329 13.64 3.35 -8.73
CA SER A 329 14.33 2.39 -7.86
C SER A 329 14.88 1.24 -8.68
N PHE A 330 16.05 0.76 -8.31
CA PHE A 330 16.70 -0.39 -8.94
C PHE A 330 17.18 -1.38 -7.87
N ASP A 331 17.15 -2.67 -8.15
CA ASP A 331 17.74 -3.72 -7.33
C ASP A 331 19.23 -3.95 -7.65
N ASN A 332 19.76 -3.21 -8.63
CA ASN A 332 21.12 -3.28 -9.16
C ASN A 332 21.75 -1.89 -9.24
N TYR A 333 22.97 -1.76 -8.71
CA TYR A 333 23.71 -0.49 -8.74
C TYR A 333 24.09 -0.05 -10.15
N HIS A 334 24.45 -0.97 -11.04
CA HIS A 334 24.89 -0.64 -12.39
C HIS A 334 23.76 0.01 -13.20
N GLU A 335 22.54 -0.53 -13.13
CA GLU A 335 21.37 0.08 -13.78
C GLU A 335 21.00 1.43 -13.14
N ALA A 336 21.10 1.55 -11.80
CA ALA A 336 20.90 2.82 -11.11
C ALA A 336 21.89 3.90 -11.61
N GLU A 337 23.16 3.54 -11.76
CA GLU A 337 24.21 4.45 -12.25
C GLU A 337 23.98 4.84 -13.72
N GLN A 338 23.67 3.89 -14.59
CA GLN A 338 23.33 4.15 -15.99
C GLN A 338 22.11 5.08 -16.12
N TYR A 339 21.08 4.86 -15.31
CA TYR A 339 19.90 5.71 -15.29
C TYR A 339 20.27 7.16 -14.96
N VAL A 340 21.08 7.37 -13.91
CA VAL A 340 21.52 8.71 -13.52
C VAL A 340 22.41 9.36 -14.60
N GLN A 341 23.33 8.62 -15.20
CA GLN A 341 24.21 9.14 -16.26
C GLN A 341 23.45 9.57 -17.53
N SER A 342 22.35 8.87 -17.83
CA SER A 342 21.50 9.20 -18.99
C SER A 342 20.51 10.35 -18.73
N SER A 343 20.36 10.78 -17.48
CA SER A 343 19.36 11.74 -17.07
C SER A 343 19.72 13.17 -17.52
N PRO A 344 18.77 13.94 -18.10
CA PRO A 344 18.98 15.34 -18.46
C PRO A 344 18.95 16.28 -17.23
N ILE A 345 18.72 15.73 -16.04
CA ILE A 345 18.71 16.47 -14.78
C ILE A 345 19.66 15.81 -13.79
N ARG A 346 20.19 16.61 -12.86
CA ARG A 346 21.05 16.10 -11.79
C ARG A 346 20.24 15.20 -10.87
N LEU A 347 20.70 13.96 -10.68
CA LEU A 347 20.11 12.96 -9.80
C LEU A 347 21.15 12.44 -8.81
N ALA A 348 20.68 11.88 -7.70
CA ALA A 348 21.49 11.17 -6.73
C ALA A 348 20.99 9.74 -6.56
N VAL A 349 21.91 8.85 -6.20
CA VAL A 349 21.59 7.45 -5.87
C VAL A 349 21.75 7.25 -4.37
N TYR A 350 20.70 6.75 -3.71
CA TYR A 350 20.71 6.36 -2.31
C TYR A 350 20.60 4.85 -2.18
N PHE A 351 21.51 4.24 -1.42
CA PHE A 351 21.38 2.84 -1.02
C PHE A 351 20.40 2.74 0.15
N ALA A 352 19.44 1.83 0.06
CA ALA A 352 18.37 1.64 1.03
C ALA A 352 18.59 0.40 1.90
N SER A 353 17.94 0.36 3.07
CA SER A 353 18.11 -0.72 4.06
C SER A 353 17.61 -2.09 3.59
N ASN A 354 16.85 -2.15 2.50
CA ASN A 354 16.41 -3.38 1.83
C ASN A 354 17.33 -3.80 0.66
N SER A 355 18.52 -3.22 0.57
CA SER A 355 19.50 -3.44 -0.51
C SER A 355 19.11 -2.94 -1.91
N TRP A 356 18.14 -2.03 -2.01
CA TRP A 356 17.80 -1.34 -3.26
C TRP A 356 18.50 0.01 -3.39
N PHE A 357 18.47 0.55 -4.61
CA PHE A 357 19.00 1.86 -4.97
C PHE A 357 17.85 2.79 -5.35
N ALA A 358 17.58 3.80 -4.52
CA ALA A 358 16.60 4.84 -4.79
C ALA A 358 17.26 5.99 -5.57
N ILE A 359 16.71 6.32 -6.73
CA ILE A 359 17.11 7.48 -7.51
C ILE A 359 16.26 8.67 -7.08
N THR A 360 16.90 9.76 -6.69
CA THR A 360 16.21 10.96 -6.23
C THR A 360 16.77 12.22 -6.85
N LEU A 361 16.09 13.35 -6.68
CA LEU A 361 16.78 14.62 -6.75
C LEU A 361 17.88 14.70 -5.66
N PRO A 362 18.94 15.49 -5.86
CA PRO A 362 20.14 15.42 -5.02
C PRO A 362 19.90 15.81 -3.56
N GLU A 363 18.98 16.75 -3.34
CA GLU A 363 18.69 17.31 -2.03
C GLU A 363 17.31 16.87 -1.53
N ALA A 364 17.13 16.95 -0.21
CA ALA A 364 15.82 16.86 0.42
C ALA A 364 15.28 18.28 0.65
N TYR A 365 14.04 18.53 0.25
CA TYR A 365 13.42 19.86 0.27
C TYR A 365 12.34 19.96 1.36
N SER A 366 11.96 21.17 1.76
CA SER A 366 10.76 21.34 2.58
C SER A 366 9.52 20.78 1.85
N PRO A 367 8.47 20.32 2.55
CA PRO A 367 7.30 19.72 1.90
C PRO A 367 6.67 20.60 0.81
N ALA A 368 6.54 21.91 1.07
CA ALA A 368 6.00 22.87 0.11
C ALA A 368 6.87 22.96 -1.15
N ARG A 369 8.19 23.08 -0.97
CA ARG A 369 9.13 23.19 -2.10
C ARG A 369 9.23 21.90 -2.90
N ALA A 370 9.24 20.74 -2.22
CA ALA A 370 9.24 19.43 -2.87
C ALA A 370 7.99 19.25 -3.75
N SER A 371 6.82 19.63 -3.24
CA SER A 371 5.55 19.52 -3.98
C SER A 371 5.55 20.41 -5.23
N GLU A 372 5.96 21.67 -5.08
CA GLU A 372 6.07 22.60 -6.20
C GLU A 372 7.07 22.11 -7.26
N LEU A 373 8.28 21.71 -6.84
CA LEU A 373 9.33 21.25 -7.72
C LEU A 373 8.90 19.99 -8.48
N LEU A 374 8.30 19.02 -7.79
CA LEU A 374 7.79 17.80 -8.41
C LEU A 374 6.73 18.11 -9.47
N LYS A 375 5.80 19.02 -9.19
CA LYS A 375 4.77 19.46 -10.15
C LYS A 375 5.40 20.09 -11.40
N VAL A 376 6.40 20.95 -11.23
CA VAL A 376 7.11 21.60 -12.34
C VAL A 376 7.86 20.58 -13.19
N LEU A 377 8.59 19.66 -12.56
CA LEU A 377 9.38 18.65 -13.27
C LEU A 377 8.50 17.69 -14.07
N LYS A 378 7.33 17.28 -13.54
CA LYS A 378 6.34 16.46 -14.26
C LYS A 378 5.76 17.19 -15.46
N LYS A 379 5.32 18.45 -15.27
CA LYS A 379 4.78 19.28 -16.36
C LYS A 379 5.79 19.49 -17.50
N GLN A 380 7.08 19.51 -17.18
CA GLN A 380 8.16 19.64 -18.17
C GLN A 380 8.64 18.29 -18.72
N HIS A 381 8.04 17.17 -18.31
CA HIS A 381 8.49 15.81 -18.62
C HIS A 381 9.98 15.56 -18.31
N ARG A 382 10.53 16.27 -17.33
CA ARG A 382 11.93 16.12 -16.86
C ARG A 382 12.08 14.99 -15.86
N VAL A 383 10.98 14.60 -15.22
CA VAL A 383 10.89 13.39 -14.41
C VAL A 383 9.64 12.61 -14.82
N PRO A 384 9.63 11.29 -14.63
CA PRO A 384 8.44 10.46 -14.77
C PRO A 384 7.23 10.96 -13.96
N GLU A 385 6.02 10.73 -14.47
CA GLU A 385 4.76 11.09 -13.79
C GLU A 385 4.54 10.33 -12.47
N ASP A 386 5.26 9.24 -12.23
CA ASP A 386 5.25 8.44 -11.01
C ASP A 386 6.30 8.86 -9.97
N ALA A 387 7.17 9.83 -10.29
CA ALA A 387 8.06 10.42 -9.29
C ALA A 387 7.24 10.96 -8.11
N PHE A 388 7.71 10.73 -6.88
CA PHE A 388 6.93 10.99 -5.67
C PHE A 388 7.78 11.54 -4.53
N MET A 389 7.09 12.19 -3.58
CA MET A 389 7.72 12.69 -2.36
C MET A 389 7.78 11.59 -1.31
N THR A 390 8.95 11.37 -0.73
CA THR A 390 9.15 10.42 0.36
C THR A 390 9.96 11.02 1.50
N VAL A 391 9.78 10.46 2.69
CA VAL A 391 10.57 10.79 3.87
C VAL A 391 11.97 10.17 3.81
N GLY A 392 12.17 9.10 3.03
CA GLY A 392 13.49 8.46 2.89
C GLY A 392 14.01 7.90 4.21
N ASN A 393 13.16 7.29 5.04
CA ASN A 393 13.56 6.71 6.32
C ASN A 393 14.53 5.54 6.16
N THR A 394 14.39 4.78 5.08
CA THR A 394 15.20 3.61 4.74
C THR A 394 16.50 3.96 4.00
N TYR A 395 16.73 5.22 3.64
CA TYR A 395 17.94 5.62 2.89
C TYR A 395 19.15 5.59 3.81
N VAL A 396 20.03 4.62 3.61
CA VAL A 396 21.22 4.37 4.43
C VAL A 396 22.28 5.42 4.15
N LYS A 397 22.62 5.62 2.87
CA LYS A 397 23.65 6.58 2.44
C LYS A 397 23.51 6.91 0.96
N ARG A 398 24.02 8.08 0.58
CA ARG A 398 24.21 8.43 -0.83
C ARG A 398 25.44 7.69 -1.37
N VAL A 399 25.32 7.08 -2.54
CA VAL A 399 26.37 6.24 -3.15
C VAL A 399 26.86 6.75 -4.49
N CYS A 400 26.14 7.65 -5.17
CA CYS A 400 26.62 8.25 -6.42
C CYS A 400 26.11 9.66 -6.70
N CYS A 401 26.92 10.31 -7.56
CA CYS A 401 26.61 11.25 -8.63
C CYS A 401 26.34 12.70 -8.18
N GLU A 402 27.00 13.68 -8.82
CA GLU A 402 26.87 15.15 -8.64
C GLU A 402 26.55 15.86 -9.94
#